data_AF-A0A2K9NKZ3-F1
#
_entry.id   AF-A0A2K9NKZ3-F1
#
_cell.length_a   1.000
_cell.length_b   1.000
_cell.length_c   1.000
_cell.angle_alpha   90.00
_cell.angle_beta   90.00
_cell.angle_gamma   90.00
#
_symmetry.space_group_name_H-M   'P 1'
#
loop_
_entity.id
_entity.type
_entity.pdbx_description
1 polymer ?
#
loop_
_entity_poly.entity_id
_entity_poly.type
_entity_poly.pdbx_seq_one_letter_code
_entity_poly.pdbx_strand_id
1 'polypeptide(L)'
;MMVIIDGMPRPATPEEVADILVKRAAAAVLRVPATVSQAQLRIALHRRGLLAAVEAAVRDTEDVELAIRWTAPTVERNSPLLVAVTSQLRLSSMDIDQIFREAATL
;
A
#
# COMPACT_ATOMS: atom_id res chain seq x y z
N MET A 1 12.21 12.36 -25.87
CA MET A 1 12.28 10.90 -25.62
C MET A 1 11.89 10.20 -26.91
N MET A 2 12.77 9.37 -27.48
CA MET A 2 12.50 8.63 -28.71
C MET A 2 11.85 7.29 -28.34
N VAL A 3 10.79 6.88 -29.04
CA VAL A 3 10.10 5.59 -28.83
C VAL A 3 10.08 4.81 -30.15
N ILE A 4 10.23 3.49 -30.06
CA ILE A 4 10.21 2.59 -31.23
C ILE A 4 8.84 1.90 -31.27
N ILE A 5 8.10 2.12 -32.36
CA ILE A 5 6.80 1.47 -32.66
C ILE A 5 6.88 1.00 -34.12
N ASP A 6 6.43 -0.22 -34.44
CA ASP A 6 6.49 -0.80 -35.80
C ASP A 6 7.90 -0.80 -36.44
N GLY A 7 8.96 -0.80 -35.61
CA GLY A 7 10.36 -0.77 -36.08
C GLY A 7 10.89 0.60 -36.49
N MET A 8 10.12 1.69 -36.33
CA MET A 8 10.57 3.05 -36.65
C MET A 8 10.72 3.93 -35.40
N PRO A 9 11.86 4.62 -35.23
CA PRO A 9 12.06 5.49 -34.09
C PRO A 9 11.43 6.87 -34.35
N ARG A 10 10.45 7.25 -33.52
CA ARG A 10 9.78 8.55 -33.58
C ARG A 10 9.80 9.27 -32.23
N PRO A 11 9.75 10.61 -32.18
CA PRO A 11 9.56 11.33 -30.92
C PRO A 11 8.19 10.97 -30.34
N ALA A 12 8.15 10.59 -29.06
CA ALA A 12 6.88 10.34 -28.36
C ALA A 12 6.09 11.65 -28.28
N THR A 13 4.81 11.62 -28.64
CA THR A 13 3.93 12.78 -28.47
C THR A 13 3.65 12.99 -26.98
N PRO A 14 3.27 14.21 -26.53
CA PRO A 14 2.93 14.46 -25.12
C PRO A 14 1.83 13.52 -24.58
N GLU A 15 0.88 13.14 -25.43
CA GLU A 15 -0.19 12.20 -25.12
C GLU A 15 0.34 10.78 -24.87
N GLU A 16 1.29 10.32 -25.67
CA GLU A 16 1.89 8.98 -25.50
C GLU A 16 2.84 8.91 -24.31
N VAL A 17 3.55 10.00 -24.01
CA VAL A 17 4.33 10.10 -22.77
C VAL A 17 3.38 9.98 -21.56
N ALA A 18 2.22 10.62 -21.60
CA ALA A 18 1.22 10.48 -20.54
C ALA A 18 0.69 9.04 -20.44
N ASP A 19 0.34 8.38 -21.55
CA ASP A 19 -0.13 6.98 -21.54
C ASP A 19 0.92 6.00 -21.01
N ILE A 20 2.20 6.18 -21.39
CA ILE A 20 3.32 5.37 -20.89
C ILE A 20 3.50 5.58 -19.38
N LEU A 21 3.41 6.82 -18.90
CA LEU A 21 3.50 7.13 -17.48
C LEU A 21 2.32 6.53 -16.69
N VAL A 22 1.10 6.61 -17.23
CA VAL A 22 -0.10 6.00 -16.65
C VAL A 22 0.03 4.49 -16.58
N LYS A 23 0.44 3.83 -17.67
CA LYS A 23 0.69 2.37 -17.69
C LYS A 23 1.79 1.95 -16.72
N ARG A 24 2.86 2.72 -16.60
CA ARG A 24 3.94 2.44 -15.64
C ARG A 24 3.49 2.63 -14.19
N ALA A 25 2.72 3.67 -13.90
CA ALA A 25 2.11 3.88 -12.59
C ALA A 25 1.16 2.72 -12.24
N ALA A 26 0.29 2.29 -13.17
CA ALA A 26 -0.61 1.16 -12.99
C ALA A 26 0.15 -0.17 -12.76
N ALA A 27 1.24 -0.41 -13.50
CA ALA A 27 2.07 -1.60 -13.33
C ALA A 27 2.85 -1.61 -12.00
N ALA A 28 3.19 -0.44 -11.44
CA ALA A 28 3.79 -0.34 -10.11
C ALA A 28 2.78 -0.70 -9.01
N VAL A 29 1.51 -0.33 -9.17
CA VAL A 29 0.42 -0.70 -8.24
C VAL A 29 0.22 -2.22 -8.20
N LEU A 30 0.39 -2.92 -9.33
CA LEU A 30 0.31 -4.40 -9.39
C LEU A 30 1.39 -5.12 -8.57
N ARG A 31 2.44 -4.43 -8.13
CA ARG A 31 3.51 -5.02 -7.29
C ARG A 31 3.24 -4.92 -5.79
N VAL A 32 2.21 -4.19 -5.38
CA VAL A 32 1.80 -4.12 -3.98
C VAL A 32 0.62 -5.07 -3.80
N PRO A 33 0.76 -6.10 -2.94
CA PRO A 33 -0.34 -7.00 -2.65
C PRO A 33 -1.55 -6.23 -2.11
N ALA A 34 -2.75 -6.59 -2.59
CA ALA A 34 -3.99 -5.99 -2.10
C ALA A 34 -4.33 -6.46 -0.68
N THR A 35 -3.86 -7.65 -0.29
CA THR A 35 -4.14 -8.28 1.00
C THR A 35 -2.89 -8.98 1.52
N VAL A 36 -2.69 -8.96 2.84
CA VAL A 36 -1.67 -9.75 3.55
C VAL A 36 -2.32 -10.43 4.75
N SER A 37 -1.68 -11.48 5.29
CA SER A 37 -2.12 -12.05 6.57
C SER A 37 -1.84 -11.08 7.72
N GLN A 38 -2.62 -11.18 8.79
CA GLN A 38 -2.44 -10.34 9.98
C GLN A 38 -1.06 -10.55 10.63
N ALA A 39 -0.53 -11.77 10.58
CA ALA A 39 0.82 -12.08 11.08
C ALA A 39 1.91 -11.35 10.27
N GLN A 40 1.85 -11.44 8.94
CA GLN A 40 2.76 -10.73 8.04
C GLN A 40 2.74 -9.22 8.30
N LEU A 41 1.55 -8.63 8.43
CA LEU A 41 1.41 -7.20 8.73
C LEU A 41 2.01 -6.84 10.08
N ARG A 42 1.70 -7.60 11.15
CA ARG A 42 2.23 -7.34 12.50
C ARG A 42 3.75 -7.41 12.54
N ILE A 43 4.35 -8.39 11.87
CA ILE A 43 5.82 -8.52 11.78
C ILE A 43 6.42 -7.33 11.02
N ALA A 44 5.84 -6.93 9.89
CA ALA A 44 6.30 -5.76 9.13
C ALA A 44 6.21 -4.46 9.95
N LEU A 45 5.11 -4.24 10.66
CA LEU A 45 4.93 -3.10 11.57
C LEU A 45 5.93 -3.15 12.74
N HIS A 46 6.20 -4.33 13.29
CA HIS A 46 7.17 -4.51 14.35
C HIS A 46 8.59 -4.14 13.89
N ARG A 47 9.01 -4.61 12.70
CA ARG A 47 10.31 -4.27 12.10
C ARG A 47 10.50 -2.77 11.89
N ARG A 48 9.41 -2.03 11.74
CA ARG A 48 9.39 -0.56 11.59
C ARG A 48 9.24 0.19 12.91
N GLY A 49 9.11 -0.52 14.04
CA GLY A 49 8.82 0.09 15.34
C GLY A 49 7.42 0.70 15.46
N LEU A 50 6.52 0.43 14.50
CA LEU A 50 5.18 1.01 14.44
C LEU A 50 4.13 0.15 15.16
N LEU A 51 4.39 -1.14 15.39
CA LEU A 51 3.39 -2.06 15.94
C LEU A 51 2.76 -1.56 17.24
N ALA A 52 3.58 -1.09 18.19
CA ALA A 52 3.09 -0.62 19.48
C ALA A 52 2.16 0.61 19.33
N ALA A 53 2.47 1.52 18.40
CA ALA A 53 1.65 2.69 18.13
C ALA A 53 0.31 2.31 17.48
N VAL A 54 0.33 1.34 16.55
CA VAL A 54 -0.89 0.81 15.93
C VAL A 54 -1.77 0.09 16.96
N GLU A 55 -1.18 -0.73 17.83
CA GLU A 55 -1.93 -1.43 18.86
C GLU A 55 -2.51 -0.51 19.94
N ALA A 56 -1.82 0.60 20.25
CA ALA A 56 -2.39 1.66 21.09
C ALA A 56 -3.56 2.35 20.39
N ALA A 57 -3.37 2.75 19.12
CA ALA A 57 -4.42 3.37 18.31
C ALA A 57 -5.69 2.52 18.21
N VAL A 58 -5.56 1.21 17.98
CA VAL A 58 -6.70 0.28 17.92
C VAL A 58 -7.33 0.05 19.29
N ARG A 59 -6.57 0.12 20.38
CA ARG A 59 -7.10 -0.07 21.74
C ARG A 59 -7.87 1.14 22.25
N ASP A 60 -7.38 2.33 21.93
CA ASP A 60 -7.95 3.59 22.38
C ASP A 60 -9.09 4.08 21.49
N THR A 61 -9.43 3.33 20.44
CA THR A 61 -10.54 3.66 19.56
C THR A 61 -11.90 3.33 20.20
N GLU A 62 -12.89 4.19 20.00
CA GLU A 62 -14.28 3.91 20.35
C GLU A 62 -14.99 3.09 19.25
N ASP A 63 -14.35 2.90 18.09
CA ASP A 63 -14.88 2.15 16.97
C ASP A 63 -14.68 0.63 17.17
N VAL A 64 -15.74 -0.03 17.64
CA VAL A 64 -15.75 -1.48 17.86
C VAL A 64 -15.50 -2.26 16.56
N GLU A 65 -15.96 -1.77 15.41
CA GLU A 65 -15.70 -2.43 14.13
C GLU A 65 -14.21 -2.37 13.76
N LEU A 66 -13.53 -1.26 14.07
CA LEU A 66 -12.10 -1.11 13.89
C LEU A 66 -11.32 -2.15 14.71
N ALA A 67 -11.69 -2.31 15.98
CA ALA A 67 -11.10 -3.31 16.87
C ALA A 67 -11.31 -4.74 16.35
N ILE A 68 -12.52 -5.06 15.88
CA ILE A 68 -12.82 -6.37 15.27
C ILE A 68 -11.96 -6.59 14.01
N ARG A 69 -11.86 -5.60 13.12
CA ARG A 69 -11.05 -5.69 11.89
C ARG A 69 -9.57 -5.94 12.17
N TRP A 70 -9.02 -5.42 13.28
CA TRP A 70 -7.64 -5.68 13.69
C TRP A 70 -7.39 -7.14 14.13
N THR A 71 -8.46 -7.86 14.48
CA THR A 71 -8.39 -9.28 14.84
C THR A 71 -8.61 -10.23 13.65
N ALA A 72 -8.94 -9.68 12.47
CA ALA A 72 -9.17 -10.47 11.27
C ALA A 72 -7.92 -11.29 10.87
N PRO A 73 -8.09 -12.44 10.22
CA PRO A 73 -6.96 -13.27 9.77
C PRO A 73 -6.15 -12.60 8.63
N THR A 74 -6.80 -11.75 7.86
CA THR A 74 -6.24 -11.03 6.72
C THR A 74 -6.60 -9.56 6.78
N VAL A 75 -5.72 -8.73 6.22
CA VAL A 75 -5.90 -7.28 6.15
C VAL A 75 -5.78 -6.84 4.70
N GLU A 76 -6.81 -6.13 4.24
CA GLU A 76 -6.82 -5.48 2.94
C GLU A 76 -6.14 -4.11 3.04
N ARG A 77 -5.31 -3.78 2.05
CA ARG A 77 -4.58 -2.52 1.96
C ARG A 77 -5.51 -1.30 1.96
N ASN A 78 -6.68 -1.45 1.34
CA ASN A 78 -7.69 -0.41 1.24
C ASN A 78 -8.77 -0.55 2.33
N SER A 79 -8.52 -1.34 3.38
CA SER A 79 -9.49 -1.52 4.46
C SER A 79 -9.71 -0.23 5.26
N PRO A 80 -10.92 -0.01 5.80
CA PRO A 80 -11.19 1.08 6.72
C PRO A 80 -10.23 1.12 7.92
N LEU A 81 -9.75 -0.06 8.33
CA LEU A 81 -8.74 -0.21 9.38
C LEU A 81 -7.48 0.61 9.09
N LEU A 82 -6.91 0.43 7.90
CA LEU A 82 -5.68 1.13 7.55
C LEU A 82 -5.90 2.61 7.34
N VAL A 83 -7.07 3.02 6.85
CA VAL A 83 -7.41 4.44 6.71
C VAL A 83 -7.45 5.15 8.07
N ALA A 84 -8.03 4.49 9.09
CA ALA A 84 -8.05 5.03 10.45
C ALA A 84 -6.64 5.10 11.05
N VAL A 85 -5.86 4.01 10.93
CA VAL A 85 -4.50 3.92 11.48
C VAL A 85 -3.54 4.90 10.78
N THR A 86 -3.63 5.07 9.45
CA THR A 86 -2.78 6.03 8.72
C THR A 86 -3.06 7.46 9.12
N SER A 87 -4.33 7.82 9.30
CA SER A 87 -4.75 9.14 9.73
C SER A 87 -4.21 9.47 11.12
N GLN A 88 -4.26 8.52 12.04
CA GLN A 88 -3.79 8.70 13.42
C GLN A 88 -2.26 8.75 13.52
N LEU A 89 -1.56 7.92 12.75
CA LEU A 89 -0.09 7.83 12.75
C LEU A 89 0.59 8.75 11.72
N ARG A 90 -0.19 9.54 10.97
CA ARG A 90 0.27 10.40 9.87
C ARG A 90 1.12 9.67 8.83
N LEU A 91 0.78 8.41 8.54
CA LEU A 91 1.44 7.61 7.52
C LEU A 91 0.94 7.99 6.14
N SER A 92 1.84 8.09 5.17
CA SER A 92 1.47 8.32 3.77
C SER A 92 0.98 7.03 3.10
N SER A 93 0.24 7.15 1.99
CA SER A 93 -0.13 5.99 1.17
C SER A 93 1.11 5.21 0.68
N MET A 94 2.22 5.90 0.45
CA MET A 94 3.48 5.28 0.04
C MET A 94 4.11 4.43 1.15
N ASP A 95 3.96 4.86 2.42
CA ASP A 95 4.42 4.09 3.58
C ASP A 95 3.62 2.80 3.72
N ILE A 96 2.29 2.86 3.52
CA ILE A 96 1.42 1.68 3.52
C ILE A 96 1.78 0.71 2.41
N ASP A 97 1.98 1.21 1.19
CA ASP A 97 2.40 0.38 0.07
C ASP A 97 3.75 -0.31 0.33
N GLN A 98 4.66 0.36 1.05
CA GLN A 98 5.93 -0.21 1.43
C GLN A 98 5.76 -1.27 2.54
N ILE A 99 4.92 -1.01 3.55
CA ILE A 99 4.58 -1.98 4.60
C ILE A 99 3.97 -3.25 3.98
N PHE A 100 3.05 -3.11 3.03
CA PHE A 100 2.42 -4.24 2.35
C PHE A 100 3.39 -5.03 1.49
N ARG A 101 4.30 -4.35 0.78
CA ARG A 101 5.38 -5.02 0.04
C ARG A 101 6.29 -5.81 0.97
N GLU A 102 6.70 -5.25 2.10
CA GLU A 102 7.53 -5.94 3.09
C GLU A 102 6.78 -7.10 3.73
N ALA A 103 5.54 -6.90 4.13
CA ALA A 103 4.69 -7.92 4.74
C ALA A 103 4.52 -9.14 3.81
N ALA A 104 4.38 -8.94 2.50
CA ALA A 104 4.24 -10.06 1.57
C ALA A 104 5.51 -10.88 1.32
N THR A 105 6.67 -10.47 1.85
CA THR A 105 7.92 -11.26 1.81
C THR A 105 8.08 -12.22 3.00
N LEU A 106 7.13 -12.21 3.93
CA LEU A 106 7.13 -12.98 5.17
C LEU A 106 6.20 -14.19 5.09
#